data_AF-I1YLP7-F1
#
_entry.id   AF-I1YLP7-F1
#
_cell.length_a   1.000
_cell.length_b   1.000
_cell.length_c   1.000
_cell.angle_alpha   90.00
_cell.angle_beta   90.00
_cell.angle_gamma   90.00
#
_symmetry.space_group_name_H-M   'P 1'
#
loop_
_entity.id
_entity.type
_entity.pdbx_description
1 polymer ?
#
loop_
_entity_poly.entity_id
_entity_poly.type
_entity_poly.pdbx_seq_one_letter_code
_entity_poly.pdbx_strand_id
1 'polypeptide(L)' 'MSNNNNASDRTDEVICDCSGTTRGKIISLVEQGIVDTDTISRKTGAISGCGSCEYDIENLLDELVLK' A
#
# COMPACT_ATOMS: atom_id res chain seq x y z
N MET A 1 16.46 -20.08 -1.02
CA MET A 1 15.63 -18.85 -1.05
C MET A 1 14.90 -18.80 0.29
N SER A 2 15.13 -17.76 1.09
CA SER A 2 14.61 -17.69 2.47
C SER A 2 13.11 -17.41 2.46
N ASN A 3 12.30 -18.40 2.86
CA ASN A 3 10.90 -18.22 3.21
C ASN A 3 10.82 -17.80 4.69
N ASN A 4 10.64 -16.51 4.94
CA ASN A 4 10.20 -16.01 6.24
C ASN A 4 8.73 -15.62 6.16
N ASN A 5 7.88 -16.54 6.60
CA ASN A 5 6.43 -16.37 6.70
C ASN A 5 6.06 -15.49 7.89
N ASN A 6 6.42 -14.20 7.85
CA ASN A 6 5.82 -13.21 8.74
C ASN A 6 4.69 -12.54 7.95
N ALA A 7 3.45 -12.93 8.24
CA ALA A 7 2.26 -12.36 7.59
C ALA A 7 2.14 -10.83 7.78
N SER A 8 2.89 -10.24 8.71
CA SER A 8 2.93 -8.80 8.96
C SER A 8 3.88 -8.01 8.04
N ASP A 9 4.68 -8.67 7.18
CA ASP A 9 5.76 -8.01 6.41
C ASP A 9 5.79 -8.41 4.93
N ARG A 10 4.61 -8.61 4.32
CA ARG A 10 4.45 -8.89 2.87
C ARG A 10 4.69 -7.62 2.04
N THR A 11 5.86 -7.00 2.16
CA THR A 11 6.18 -5.72 1.51
C THR A 11 6.23 -5.81 -0.02
N ASP A 12 6.45 -7.00 -0.54
CA ASP A 12 6.46 -7.35 -1.97
C ASP A 12 5.07 -7.62 -2.55
N GLU A 13 4.03 -7.72 -1.72
CA GLU A 13 2.65 -7.92 -2.16
C GLU A 13 2.18 -6.75 -3.02
N VAL A 14 1.75 -7.04 -4.25
CA VAL A 14 1.14 -6.06 -5.15
C VAL A 14 -0.28 -5.78 -4.67
N ILE A 15 -0.56 -4.53 -4.33
CA ILE A 15 -1.88 -4.04 -3.91
C ILE A 15 -2.63 -3.45 -5.12
N CYS A 16 -1.91 -2.85 -6.08
CA CYS A 16 -2.51 -2.31 -7.30
C CYS A 16 -1.90 -2.95 -8.55
N ASP A 17 -2.64 -3.85 -9.19
CA ASP A 17 -2.19 -4.53 -10.41
C ASP A 17 -1.94 -3.57 -11.59
N CYS A 18 -2.66 -2.45 -11.66
CA CYS A 18 -2.50 -1.48 -12.75
C CYS A 18 -1.17 -0.73 -12.70
N SER A 19 -0.73 -0.32 -11.51
CA SER A 19 0.49 0.47 -11.32
C SER A 19 1.67 -0.36 -10.84
N GLY A 20 1.43 -1.59 -10.39
CA GLY A 20 2.42 -2.41 -9.68
C GLY A 20 2.73 -1.90 -8.28
N THR A 21 1.87 -1.05 -7.69
CA THR A 21 2.10 -0.52 -6.34
C THR A 21 2.01 -1.63 -5.31
N THR A 22 3.07 -1.79 -4.51
CA THR A 22 3.15 -2.82 -3.48
C THR A 22 2.79 -2.30 -2.08
N ARG A 23 2.46 -3.22 -1.17
CA ARG A 23 2.20 -2.93 0.24
C ARG A 23 3.38 -2.20 0.88
N GLY A 24 4.61 -2.63 0.61
CA GLY A 24 5.82 -1.99 1.14
C GLY A 24 5.97 -0.54 0.66
N LYS A 25 5.53 -0.24 -0.57
CA LYS A 25 5.54 1.14 -1.07
C LYS A 25 4.57 2.03 -0.30
N ILE A 26 3.38 1.53 0.02
CA ILE A 26 2.39 2.25 0.85
C ILE A 26 2.93 2.44 2.28
N ILE A 27 3.44 1.39 2.91
CA ILE A 27 4.04 1.47 4.26
C ILE A 27 5.14 2.52 4.33
N SER A 28 6.06 2.53 3.36
CA SER A 28 7.14 3.52 3.30
C SER A 28 6.63 4.96 3.20
N LEU A 29 5.47 5.20 2.57
CA LEU A 29 4.85 6.53 2.52
C LEU A 29 4.20 6.90 3.86
N VAL A 30 3.56 5.95 4.54
CA VAL A 30 3.00 6.15 5.88
C VAL A 30 4.09 6.47 6.90
N GLU A 31 5.24 5.80 6.84
CA GLU A 31 6.42 6.12 7.66
C GLU A 31 6.95 7.55 7.43
N GLN A 32 6.68 8.14 6.26
CA GLN A 32 6.98 9.54 5.95
C GLN A 32 5.85 10.50 6.40
N GLY A 33 4.81 10.00 7.06
CA GLY A 33 3.63 10.76 7.50
C GLY A 33 2.57 10.96 6.43
N ILE A 34 2.66 10.26 5.30
CA ILE A 34 1.68 10.34 4.21
C ILE A 34 0.61 9.28 4.45
N VAL A 35 -0.55 9.71 4.92
CA VAL A 35 -1.69 8.85 5.31
C VAL A 35 -2.96 9.17 4.52
N ASP A 36 -2.85 9.90 3.42
CA ASP A 36 -3.98 10.25 2.54
C ASP A 36 -3.90 9.54 1.18
N THR A 37 -5.01 8.93 0.77
CA THR A 37 -5.15 8.17 -0.48
C THR A 37 -4.85 9.02 -1.72
N ASP A 38 -5.22 10.30 -1.69
CA ASP A 38 -4.94 11.27 -2.76
C ASP A 38 -3.43 11.45 -3.01
N THR A 39 -2.63 11.70 -1.98
CA THR A 39 -1.17 11.86 -2.11
C THR A 39 -0.51 10.54 -2.45
N ILE A 40 -1.01 9.43 -1.91
CA ILE A 40 -0.54 8.09 -2.26
C ILE A 40 -0.78 7.82 -3.75
N SER A 41 -1.97 8.09 -4.27
CA SER A 41 -2.33 7.97 -5.68
C SER A 41 -1.36 8.78 -6.55
N ARG A 42 -1.12 10.06 -6.22
CA ARG A 42 -0.17 10.90 -6.97
C ARG A 42 1.28 10.41 -6.93
N LYS A 43 1.70 9.75 -5.85
CA LYS A 43 3.08 9.27 -5.67
C LYS A 43 3.33 7.86 -6.23
N THR A 44 2.28 7.07 -6.42
CA THR A 44 2.39 5.65 -6.76
C THR A 44 1.68 5.27 -8.06
N GLY A 45 0.70 6.05 -8.50
CA GLY A 45 -0.20 5.70 -9.59
C GLY A 45 -1.28 4.69 -9.19
N ALA A 46 -1.36 4.30 -7.91
CA ALA A 46 -2.49 3.52 -7.41
C ALA A 46 -3.78 4.34 -7.49
N ILE A 47 -4.94 3.67 -7.59
CA ILE A 47 -6.29 4.28 -7.66
C ILE A 47 -6.56 5.05 -8.98
N SER A 48 -5.57 5.69 -9.60
CA SER A 48 -5.76 6.51 -10.81
C SER A 48 -6.13 5.73 -12.08
N GLY A 49 -6.04 4.39 -12.05
CA GLY A 49 -6.36 3.49 -13.17
C GLY A 49 -7.80 2.94 -13.09
N CYS A 50 -7.94 1.70 -12.64
CA CYS A 50 -9.24 1.04 -12.51
C CYS A 50 -9.96 1.30 -11.18
N GLY A 51 -9.27 1.84 -10.17
CA GLY A 51 -9.80 2.06 -8.82
C GLY A 51 -9.98 0.81 -7.95
N SER A 52 -9.75 -0.41 -8.47
CA SER A 52 -10.06 -1.65 -7.73
C SER A 52 -9.29 -1.83 -6.42
N CYS A 53 -8.13 -1.19 -6.28
CA CYS A 53 -7.27 -1.28 -5.10
C CYS A 53 -7.57 -0.20 -4.03
N GLU A 54 -8.56 0.67 -4.24
CA GLU A 54 -8.86 1.79 -3.34
C GLU A 54 -9.19 1.29 -1.92
N TYR A 55 -10.14 0.36 -1.82
CA TYR A 55 -10.55 -0.22 -0.55
C TYR A 55 -9.40 -0.96 0.18
N ASP A 56 -8.54 -1.66 -0.56
CA ASP A 56 -7.39 -2.37 0.01
C ASP A 56 -6.35 -1.39 0.59
N ILE A 57 -6.15 -0.24 -0.08
CA ILE A 57 -5.26 0.81 0.39
C ILE A 57 -5.86 1.50 1.63
N GLU A 58 -7.15 1.82 1.62
CA GLU A 58 -7.82 2.41 2.79
C GLU A 58 -7.71 1.51 4.03
N ASN A 59 -8.03 0.22 3.90
CA ASN A 59 -7.89 -0.73 4.99
C ASN A 59 -6.43 -0.83 5.50
N LEU A 60 -5.46 -0.79 4.59
CA LEU A 60 -4.05 -0.80 4.96
C LEU A 60 -3.66 0.45 5.75
N LEU A 61 -4.15 1.63 5.34
CA LEU A 61 -3.90 2.87 6.08
C LEU A 61 -4.52 2.82 7.47
N ASP A 62 -5.76 2.35 7.59
CA ASP A 62 -6.43 2.18 8.88
C ASP A 62 -5.64 1.22 9.80
N GLU A 63 -5.17 0.09 9.27
CA GLU A 63 -4.34 -0.87 10.02
C GLU A 63 -3.02 -0.25 10.54
N LEU A 64 -2.41 0.64 9.75
CA LEU A 64 -1.13 1.26 10.07
C LEU A 64 -1.25 2.48 10.99
N VAL A 65 -2.35 3.23 10.91
CA VAL A 65 -2.57 4.46 11.69
C VAL A 65 -3.20 4.17 13.06
N LEU A 66 -4.00 3.11 13.18
CA LEU A 66 -4.60 2.69 14.46
C LEU A 66 -3.68 1.78 15.30
N LYS A 67 -2.44 1.58 14.87
CA LYS A 67 -1.40 0.79 15.54
C LYS A 67 -0.63 1.55 16.62
#